data_AF-A0A218WX93-F1
#
_entry.id   AF-A0A218WX93-F1
#
_cell.length_a   1.000
_cell.length_b   1.000
_cell.length_c   1.000
_cell.angle_alpha   90.00
_cell.angle_beta   90.00
_cell.angle_gamma   90.00
#
_symmetry.space_group_name_H-M   'P 1'
#
loop_
_entity.id
_entity.type
_entity.pdbx_description
1 polymer ?
#
loop_
_entity_poly.entity_id
_entity_poly.type
_entity_poly.pdbx_seq_one_letter_code
_entity_poly.pdbx_strand_id
1 'polypeptide(L)'
;MDGGKEGGGEEEESAREALRDRLRLSSISIAQSQALRDGMDVSEPVLACIADLSFKYAEQLAIDVEQFVRHAGRKCVNMEDVILSAHRNEQLARSLRSFSNGIKVKEPQSEKKRKKTSSRKEEKAAPSTIHVLDL
;
A
#
# COMPACT_ATOMS: atom_id res chain seq x y z
N MET A 1 22.84 0.32 36.11
CA MET A 1 22.19 -0.90 35.57
C MET A 1 20.98 -0.43 34.80
N ASP A 2 21.16 -0.23 33.49
CA ASP A 2 20.09 0.22 32.57
C ASP A 2 19.83 -0.95 31.62
N GLY A 3 18.96 -1.85 32.06
CA GLY A 3 18.56 -3.06 31.33
C GLY A 3 17.11 -2.91 30.90
N GLY A 4 16.89 -2.46 29.67
CA GLY A 4 15.53 -2.17 29.19
C GLY A 4 15.41 -1.86 27.70
N LYS A 5 16.31 -2.35 26.85
CA LYS A 5 16.21 -2.16 25.39
C LYS A 5 16.76 -3.34 24.59
N GLU A 6 16.42 -4.57 24.97
CA GLU A 6 16.77 -5.78 24.20
C GLU A 6 15.56 -6.39 23.48
N GLY A 7 14.32 -6.22 23.97
CA GLY A 7 13.13 -6.86 23.37
C GLY A 7 12.62 -6.24 22.06
N GLY A 8 12.90 -4.96 21.78
CA GLY A 8 12.38 -4.30 20.56
C GLY A 8 13.05 -4.75 19.26
N GLY A 9 14.30 -5.20 19.33
CA GLY A 9 15.05 -5.68 18.16
C GLY A 9 14.62 -7.08 17.73
N GLU A 10 14.41 -7.97 18.70
CA GLU A 10 13.98 -9.35 18.43
C GLU A 10 12.57 -9.42 17.84
N GLU A 11 11.65 -8.60 18.34
CA GLU A 11 10.29 -8.49 17.79
C GLU A 11 10.29 -7.94 16.36
N GLU A 12 11.12 -6.93 16.07
CA GLU A 12 11.26 -6.34 14.74
C GLU A 12 11.88 -7.34 13.74
N GLU A 13 12.90 -8.08 14.17
CA GLU A 13 13.53 -9.13 13.36
C GLU A 13 12.53 -10.25 13.05
N SER A 14 11.78 -10.71 14.04
CA SER A 14 10.71 -11.71 13.86
C SER A 14 9.63 -11.22 12.91
N ALA A 15 9.20 -9.95 13.03
CA ALA A 15 8.23 -9.35 12.12
C ALA A 15 8.78 -9.25 10.68
N ARG A 16 10.06 -8.90 10.53
CA ARG A 16 10.75 -8.84 9.23
C ARG A 16 10.83 -10.22 8.58
N GLU A 17 11.16 -11.25 9.35
CA GLU A 17 11.20 -12.63 8.87
C GLU A 17 9.81 -13.10 8.42
N ALA A 18 8.77 -12.84 9.22
CA ALA A 18 7.39 -13.17 8.86
C ALA A 18 6.89 -12.44 7.60
N LEU A 19 7.33 -11.20 7.36
CA LEU A 19 7.06 -10.48 6.11
C LEU A 19 7.81 -11.10 4.93
N ARG A 20 9.09 -11.46 5.12
CA ARG A 20 9.92 -12.08 4.09
C ARG A 20 9.36 -13.43 3.65
N ASP A 21 8.95 -14.29 4.58
CA ASP A 21 8.40 -15.60 4.22
C ASP A 21 7.06 -15.48 3.48
N ARG A 22 6.17 -14.59 3.92
CA ARG A 22 4.92 -14.33 3.19
C ARG A 22 5.16 -13.81 1.77
N LEU A 23 6.10 -12.88 1.60
CA LEU A 23 6.46 -12.39 0.27
C LEU A 23 7.07 -13.50 -0.60
N ARG A 24 7.90 -14.37 -0.01
CA ARG A 24 8.48 -15.53 -0.69
C ARG A 24 7.39 -16.45 -1.24
N LEU A 25 6.45 -16.87 -0.40
CA LEU A 25 5.34 -17.72 -0.81
C LEU A 25 4.50 -17.08 -1.92
N SER A 26 4.19 -15.79 -1.80
CA SER A 26 3.45 -15.05 -2.85
C SER A 26 4.22 -14.97 -4.16
N SER A 27 5.53 -14.70 -4.11
CA SER A 27 6.38 -14.56 -5.30
C SER A 27 6.50 -15.87 -6.06
N ILE A 28 6.70 -16.97 -5.33
CA ILE A 28 6.74 -18.33 -5.87
C ILE A 28 5.41 -18.67 -6.54
N SER A 29 4.28 -18.43 -5.86
CA SER A 29 2.94 -18.71 -6.39
C SER A 29 2.67 -17.94 -7.70
N ILE A 30 3.03 -16.67 -7.77
CA ILE A 30 2.89 -15.86 -8.99
C ILE A 30 3.76 -16.40 -10.12
N ALA A 31 5.03 -16.72 -9.84
CA ALA A 31 5.97 -17.23 -10.84
C ALA A 31 5.54 -18.60 -11.38
N GLN A 32 5.14 -19.53 -10.51
CA GLN A 32 4.60 -20.84 -10.91
C GLN A 32 3.31 -20.69 -11.72
N SER A 33 2.41 -19.81 -11.30
CA SER A 33 1.17 -19.55 -12.03
C SER A 33 1.44 -18.98 -13.43
N GLN A 34 2.46 -18.14 -13.59
CA GLN A 34 2.88 -17.62 -14.90
C GLN A 34 3.49 -18.74 -15.75
N ALA A 35 4.40 -19.54 -15.19
CA ALA A 35 5.02 -20.64 -15.90
C ALA A 35 4.00 -21.67 -16.42
N LEU A 36 3.01 -22.01 -15.59
CA LEU A 36 1.90 -22.89 -15.99
C LEU A 36 1.10 -22.33 -17.16
N ARG A 37 0.82 -21.01 -17.17
CA ARG A 37 0.14 -20.36 -18.30
C ARG A 37 0.95 -20.42 -19.59
N ASP A 38 2.28 -20.36 -19.45
CA ASP A 38 3.21 -20.40 -20.58
C ASP A 38 3.58 -21.84 -21.00
N GLY A 39 3.06 -22.86 -20.30
CA GLY A 39 3.37 -24.27 -20.55
C GLY A 39 4.82 -24.64 -20.22
N MET A 40 5.39 -23.97 -19.22
CA MET A 40 6.79 -24.12 -18.79
C MET A 40 6.87 -24.60 -17.34
N ASP A 41 7.95 -25.33 -17.05
CA ASP A 41 8.36 -25.63 -15.67
C ASP A 41 9.48 -24.68 -15.23
N VAL A 42 9.50 -24.31 -13.96
CA VAL A 42 10.53 -23.46 -13.35
C VAL A 42 11.20 -24.22 -12.23
N SER A 43 12.54 -24.25 -12.25
CA SER A 43 13.31 -24.94 -11.22
C SER A 43 13.26 -24.22 -9.88
N GLU A 44 13.38 -24.98 -8.78
CA GLU A 44 13.34 -24.42 -7.42
C GLU A 44 14.37 -23.29 -7.18
N PRO A 45 15.64 -23.38 -7.66
CA PRO A 45 16.60 -22.29 -7.48
C PRO A 45 16.14 -20.99 -8.16
N VAL A 46 15.51 -21.07 -9.34
CA VAL A 46 15.00 -19.90 -10.05
C VAL A 46 13.84 -19.27 -9.26
N LEU A 47 12.93 -20.09 -8.71
CA LEU A 47 11.84 -19.60 -7.85
C LEU A 47 12.37 -18.91 -6.58
N ALA A 48 13.40 -19.48 -5.95
CA ALA A 48 14.07 -18.86 -4.80
C ALA A 48 14.71 -17.51 -5.17
N CYS A 49 15.40 -17.44 -6.32
CA CYS A 49 15.98 -16.20 -6.82
C CYS A 49 14.91 -15.13 -7.11
N ILE A 50 13.77 -15.49 -7.70
CA ILE A 50 12.66 -14.55 -7.94
C ILE A 50 12.13 -13.99 -6.63
N ALA A 51 11.94 -14.83 -5.61
CA ALA A 51 11.48 -14.39 -4.30
C ALA A 51 12.47 -13.42 -3.63
N ASP A 52 13.77 -13.75 -3.63
CA ASP A 52 14.80 -12.87 -3.07
C ASP A 52 14.92 -11.55 -3.83
N LEU A 53 14.82 -11.57 -5.15
CA LEU A 53 14.83 -10.36 -5.97
C LEU A 53 13.61 -9.48 -5.68
N SER A 54 12.43 -10.09 -5.53
CA SER A 54 11.19 -9.39 -5.21
C SER A 54 11.28 -8.68 -3.86
N PHE A 55 11.88 -9.33 -2.85
CA PHE A 55 12.10 -8.72 -1.53
C PHE A 55 13.05 -7.52 -1.60
N LYS A 56 14.22 -7.69 -2.23
CA LYS A 56 15.21 -6.59 -2.41
C LYS A 56 14.62 -5.43 -3.22
N TYR A 57 13.83 -5.74 -4.25
CA TYR A 57 13.16 -4.72 -5.05
C TYR A 57 12.13 -3.95 -4.22
N ALA A 58 11.36 -4.61 -3.35
CA ALA A 58 10.42 -3.93 -2.46
C ALA A 58 11.13 -2.98 -1.47
N GLU A 59 12.29 -3.39 -0.92
CA GLU A 59 13.11 -2.52 -0.07
C GLU A 59 13.55 -1.25 -0.83
N GLN A 60 14.10 -1.41 -2.05
CA GLN A 60 14.53 -0.27 -2.84
C GLN A 60 13.36 0.62 -3.28
N LEU A 61 12.23 0.03 -3.66
CA LEU A 61 11.04 0.76 -4.07
C LEU A 61 10.50 1.64 -2.93
N ALA A 62 10.53 1.15 -1.69
CA ALA A 62 10.11 1.93 -0.53
C ALA A 62 10.99 3.18 -0.33
N ILE A 63 12.31 3.03 -0.49
CA ILE A 63 13.28 4.14 -0.41
C ILE A 63 13.01 5.17 -1.52
N ASP A 64 12.84 4.70 -2.76
CA ASP A 64 12.62 5.58 -3.91
C ASP A 64 11.32 6.38 -3.74
N VAL A 65 10.24 5.71 -3.34
CA VAL A 65 8.94 6.35 -3.11
C VAL A 65 9.00 7.36 -1.96
N GLU A 66 9.72 7.08 -0.88
CA GLU A 66 9.96 8.06 0.19
C GLU A 66 10.67 9.31 -0.35
N GLN A 67 11.69 9.12 -1.19
CA GLN A 67 12.43 10.22 -1.80
C GLN A 67 11.55 11.07 -2.73
N PHE A 68 10.67 10.45 -3.50
CA PHE A 68 9.73 11.18 -4.37
C PHE A 68 8.74 12.04 -3.58
N VAL A 69 8.19 11.50 -2.48
CA VAL A 69 7.31 12.25 -1.57
C VAL A 69 8.04 13.44 -0.96
N ARG A 70 9.27 13.24 -0.50
CA ARG A 70 10.12 14.29 0.09
C ARG A 70 10.49 15.36 -0.93
N HIS A 71 10.83 14.96 -2.15
CA HIS A 71 11.13 15.89 -3.25
C HIS A 71 9.91 16.78 -3.59
N ALA A 72 8.71 16.20 -3.52
CA ALA A 72 7.46 16.94 -3.73
C ALA A 72 7.00 17.77 -2.51
N GLY A 73 7.79 17.85 -1.43
CA GLY A 73 7.46 18.60 -0.22
C GLY A 73 6.26 18.04 0.56
N ARG A 74 5.90 16.77 0.34
CA ARG A 74 4.78 16.09 0.99
C ARG A 74 5.26 15.16 2.11
N LYS A 75 4.30 14.64 2.90
CA LYS A 75 4.55 13.63 3.95
C LYS A 75 3.83 12.30 3.71
N CYS A 76 2.98 12.23 2.69
CA CYS A 76 2.19 11.05 2.38
C CYS A 76 2.37 10.68 0.91
N VAL A 77 2.56 9.38 0.67
CA VAL A 77 2.64 8.76 -0.65
C VAL A 77 1.31 8.91 -1.37
N ASN A 78 1.36 9.25 -2.67
CA ASN A 78 0.22 9.23 -3.56
C ASN A 78 0.53 8.41 -4.83
N MET A 79 -0.43 8.35 -5.74
CA MET A 79 -0.26 7.54 -6.96
C MET A 79 0.80 8.08 -7.92
N GLU A 80 1.09 9.38 -7.91
CA GLU A 80 2.13 9.96 -8.77
C GLU A 80 3.52 9.47 -8.35
N ASP A 81 3.76 9.29 -7.04
CA ASP A 81 5.02 8.72 -6.53
C ASP A 81 5.22 7.28 -7.01
N VAL A 82 4.14 6.48 -6.99
CA VAL A 82 4.16 5.09 -7.45
C VAL A 82 4.38 5.03 -8.96
N ILE A 83 3.73 5.90 -9.74
CA ILE A 83 3.91 5.96 -11.20
C ILE A 83 5.34 6.41 -11.56
N LEU A 84 5.91 7.35 -10.79
CA LEU A 84 7.27 7.84 -11.00
C LEU A 84 8.33 6.75 -10.78
N SER A 85 8.08 5.77 -9.91
CA SER A 85 8.99 4.62 -9.75
C SER A 85 9.20 3.83 -11.06
N ALA A 86 8.23 3.87 -11.98
CA ALA A 86 8.30 3.22 -13.28
C ALA A 86 8.86 4.10 -14.41
N HIS A 87 9.42 5.28 -14.14
CA HIS A 87 9.88 6.23 -15.18
C HIS A 87 10.90 5.66 -16.18
N ARG A 88 11.66 4.64 -15.79
CA ARG A 88 12.63 3.97 -16.68
C ARG A 88 11.96 3.04 -17.70
N ASN A 89 10.67 2.76 -17.55
CA ASN A 89 9.88 1.90 -18.41
C ASN A 89 8.54 2.56 -18.75
N GLU A 90 8.50 3.25 -19.90
CA GLU A 90 7.32 3.98 -20.36
C GLU A 90 6.06 3.11 -20.52
N GLN A 91 6.23 1.84 -20.91
CA GLN A 91 5.11 0.90 -21.03
C GLN A 91 4.51 0.62 -19.65
N LEU A 92 5.36 0.33 -18.66
CA LEU A 92 4.94 0.10 -17.29
C LEU A 92 4.30 1.35 -16.67
N ALA A 93 4.90 2.53 -16.84
CA ALA A 93 4.35 3.78 -16.36
C ALA A 93 2.96 4.07 -16.96
N ARG A 94 2.75 3.77 -18.24
CA ARG A 94 1.42 3.86 -18.89
C ARG A 94 0.42 2.87 -18.31
N SER A 95 0.81 1.62 -18.07
CA SER A 95 -0.05 0.63 -17.41
C SER A 95 -0.46 1.05 -16.00
N LEU A 96 0.47 1.59 -15.20
CA LEU A 96 0.19 2.10 -13.87
C LEU A 96 -0.76 3.31 -13.89
N ARG A 97 -0.59 4.24 -14.84
CA ARG A 97 -1.53 5.35 -15.05
C ARG A 97 -2.95 4.86 -15.38
N SER A 98 -3.06 3.89 -16.28
CA SER A 98 -4.35 3.28 -16.63
C SER A 98 -5.00 2.63 -15.41
N PHE A 99 -4.22 1.88 -14.61
CA PHE A 99 -4.69 1.26 -13.38
C PHE A 99 -5.16 2.28 -12.34
N SER A 100 -4.41 3.37 -12.14
CA SER A 100 -4.79 4.50 -11.27
C SER A 100 -6.14 5.08 -11.62
N ASN A 101 -6.38 5.35 -12.91
CA ASN A 101 -7.63 5.90 -13.37
C ASN A 101 -8.80 4.92 -13.15
N GLY A 102 -8.56 3.62 -13.30
CA GLY A 102 -9.54 2.58 -13.02
C GLY A 102 -9.97 2.50 -11.55
N ILE A 103 -9.08 2.81 -10.61
CA ILE A 103 -9.42 2.88 -9.17
C ILE A 103 -10.31 4.09 -8.88
N LYS A 104 -9.96 5.28 -9.41
CA LYS A 104 -10.71 6.52 -9.18
C LYS A 104 -12.16 6.48 -9.69
N VAL A 105 -12.44 5.66 -10.70
CA VAL A 105 -13.80 5.45 -11.24
C VAL A 105 -14.65 4.56 -10.34
N LYS A 106 -14.02 3.68 -9.54
CA LYS A 106 -14.70 2.70 -8.69
C LYS A 106 -14.93 3.19 -7.25
N GLU A 107 -14.22 4.22 -6.80
CA GLU A 107 -14.54 4.88 -5.53
C GLU A 107 -15.84 5.69 -5.69
N PRO A 108 -16.91 5.40 -4.93
CA PRO A 108 -18.07 6.28 -4.90
C PRO A 108 -17.61 7.65 -4.42
N GLN A 109 -17.87 8.66 -5.23
CA GLN A 109 -17.50 10.05 -5.03
C GLN A 109 -18.03 10.51 -3.66
N SER A 110 -17.22 10.41 -2.61
CA SER A 110 -17.56 10.91 -1.29
C SER A 110 -17.63 12.44 -1.36
N GLU A 111 -18.86 12.91 -1.50
CA GLU A 111 -19.35 14.20 -1.06
C GLU A 111 -18.52 15.42 -1.47
N LYS A 112 -18.68 15.82 -2.74
CA LYS A 112 -18.78 17.24 -3.05
C LYS A 112 -19.94 17.84 -2.25
N LYS A 113 -19.68 18.37 -1.04
CA LYS A 113 -20.43 19.48 -0.41
C LYS A 113 -19.85 19.77 0.98
N ARG A 114 -19.11 20.87 1.11
CA ARG A 114 -19.47 21.87 2.13
C ARG A 114 -19.02 23.26 1.69
N LYS A 115 -20.01 23.95 1.13
CA LYS A 115 -20.09 25.38 0.90
C LYS A 115 -19.88 26.09 2.23
N LYS A 116 -18.98 27.06 2.24
CA LYS A 116 -18.80 28.07 3.28
C LYS A 116 -20.15 28.75 3.56
N THR A 117 -20.74 28.52 4.72
CA THR A 117 -21.82 29.36 5.27
C THR A 117 -21.51 29.71 6.72
N SER A 118 -21.31 31.00 6.90
CA SER A 118 -21.12 31.74 8.14
C SER A 118 -22.36 31.71 9.06
N SER A 119 -22.08 31.92 10.35
CA SER A 119 -22.88 32.64 11.35
C SER A 119 -23.88 31.87 12.25
N ARG A 120 -23.56 31.92 13.56
CA ARG A 120 -24.37 32.44 14.70
C ARG A 120 -25.09 31.45 15.65
N LYS A 121 -24.43 31.27 16.82
CA LYS A 121 -24.88 31.55 18.21
C LYS A 121 -25.93 30.67 18.94
N GLU A 122 -25.46 30.14 20.09
CA GLU A 122 -26.07 29.82 21.41
C GLU A 122 -27.20 28.76 21.62
N GLU A 123 -26.81 27.72 22.38
CA GLU A 123 -27.30 27.28 23.71
C GLU A 123 -28.80 27.01 23.97
N LYS A 124 -29.18 25.72 24.20
CA LYS A 124 -29.64 25.16 25.51
C LYS A 124 -30.32 23.77 25.42
N ALA A 125 -29.95 22.93 26.38
CA ALA A 125 -30.73 21.93 27.17
C ALA A 125 -31.55 20.78 26.49
N ALA A 126 -31.30 19.57 26.99
CA ALA A 126 -31.91 18.25 26.69
C ALA A 126 -33.27 18.03 27.43
N PRO A 127 -33.92 16.82 27.48
CA PRO A 127 -33.60 15.51 26.86
C PRO A 127 -34.80 14.68 26.28
N SER A 128 -34.46 13.50 25.73
CA SER A 128 -35.24 12.24 25.56
C SER A 128 -36.35 12.14 24.51
N THR A 129 -36.25 11.16 23.60
CA THR A 129 -37.11 9.95 23.51
C THR A 129 -36.72 9.10 22.28
N ILE A 130 -36.64 7.79 22.50
CA ILE A 130 -36.37 6.70 21.55
C ILE A 130 -37.56 6.53 20.60
N HIS A 131 -37.31 6.26 19.32
CA HIS A 131 -38.22 5.41 18.55
C HIS A 131 -37.43 4.53 17.58
N VAL A 132 -37.45 3.23 17.90
CA VAL A 132 -37.15 2.12 17.00
C VAL A 132 -38.28 2.03 15.98
N LEU A 133 -37.96 1.76 14.72
CA LEU A 133 -38.84 0.96 13.87
C LEU A 133 -38.01 0.13 12.89
N ASP A 134 -38.21 -1.18 13.02
CA ASP A 134 -37.85 -2.28 12.12
C ASP A 134 -38.43 -2.06 10.72
N LEU A 135 -37.64 -2.37 9.69
CA LEU A 135 -38.09 -3.07 8.47
C LEU A 135 -36.88 -3.60 7.67
#